data_AF-A0A2K1QXF1-F1
#
_entry.id   AF-A0A2K1QXF1-F1
#
_cell.length_a   1.000
_cell.length_b   1.000
_cell.length_c   1.000
_cell.angle_alpha   90.00
_cell.angle_beta   90.00
_cell.angle_gamma   90.00
#
_symmetry.space_group_name_H-M   'P 1'
#
loop_
_entity.id
_entity.type
_entity.pdbx_description
1 polymer ?
#
loop_
_entity_poly.entity_id
_entity_poly.type
_entity_poly.pdbx_seq_one_letter_code
_entity_poly.pdbx_strand_id
1 'polypeptide(L)'
;MSTYPDEKQAHCPSPPAERRYEWDDDSTKEALPGQGPIEQRQYDTGMIPYRPNEEDPDQDGQKIPISASSKDASAPEVVSYAPYYSPSAGTWPDGDPRSSYMRASSRGSRPVGEQEMTGVWAQRRSKKRKLFIGCIVAAIVVIGGVLGGVLGTQLHKQQITPEDQPSNGNDTPNVGPLPLRGLDKTGIATASSADGAGMLLYFQSLNGTVHEALYSNYVLSATNPDRFRAQEHTLVPVRDISPSSPLAAVSIIANSTLQNLLFYTNADLRIMLIRWTNTTSTWSDPTLVSPSSDTQRLFSGSPGLCACASTVGGFQGVRVYFSQRAGYVQEVWWNFANKDVSLPWNAGQTYPRSDPGSGVACSAIQNGNDTYTNVYMRNGTTGGLAHWFLKSYGTGRRDAWTSVLETEVERVQGTRPANGTGFAAVVDPGQTVQYLFYEGGDGELKMVSAEAGTPPAKATGTFFGLGQPGEGKLGAHYVDGAPVVVRQVGQKLSGLRVARQGGVLGNGTMVS
;
A
#
# COMPACT_ATOMS: atom_id res chain seq x y z
N MET A 1 -0.39 -11.66 81.05
CA MET A 1 1.05 -11.42 80.82
C MET A 1 1.18 -11.03 79.35
N SER A 2 1.08 -9.75 78.98
CA SER A 2 2.17 -8.74 78.94
C SER A 2 3.42 -9.33 78.28
N THR A 3 3.89 -8.89 77.11
CA THR A 3 4.25 -7.51 76.73
C THR A 3 4.36 -7.35 75.19
N TYR A 4 3.88 -6.22 74.66
CA TYR A 4 4.35 -5.54 73.42
C TYR A 4 5.77 -4.94 73.67
N PRO A 5 6.60 -4.53 72.67
CA PRO A 5 6.29 -3.59 71.56
C PRO A 5 6.99 -3.99 70.21
N ASP A 6 6.97 -3.31 69.06
CA ASP A 6 7.03 -1.88 68.74
C ASP A 6 6.64 -1.59 67.27
N GLU A 7 6.17 -0.35 67.04
CA GLU A 7 5.81 0.28 65.76
C GLU A 7 6.99 0.47 64.79
N LYS A 8 6.71 0.44 63.46
CA LYS A 8 7.19 1.46 62.50
C LYS A 8 6.23 1.60 61.30
N GLN A 9 5.52 2.72 61.26
CA GLN A 9 4.87 3.25 60.05
C GLN A 9 5.91 3.90 59.13
N ALA A 10 5.79 3.67 57.82
CA ALA A 10 6.57 4.38 56.80
C ALA A 10 5.62 5.07 55.81
N HIS A 11 5.79 6.39 55.72
CA HIS A 11 5.08 7.33 54.87
C HIS A 11 5.26 7.04 53.37
N CYS A 12 4.15 7.09 52.62
CA CYS A 12 4.16 7.28 51.17
C CYS A 12 4.15 8.78 50.84
N PRO A 13 5.06 9.30 49.99
CA PRO A 13 5.00 10.68 49.52
C PRO A 13 4.04 10.80 48.32
N SER A 14 3.20 11.83 48.37
CA SER A 14 2.30 12.28 47.31
C SER A 14 3.06 12.68 46.02
N PRO A 15 2.44 12.55 44.83
CA PRO A 15 3.06 12.96 43.57
C PRO A 15 3.09 14.49 43.42
N PRO A 16 4.09 15.04 42.69
CA PRO A 16 4.22 16.47 42.49
C PRO A 16 3.17 17.01 41.48
N ALA A 17 2.72 18.22 41.78
CA ALA A 17 1.68 18.97 41.08
C ALA A 17 2.04 19.30 39.62
N GLU A 18 1.00 19.26 38.78
CA GLU A 18 0.96 19.71 37.40
C GLU A 18 1.40 21.18 37.27
N ARG A 19 2.41 21.45 36.43
CA ARG A 19 2.66 22.81 35.91
C ARG A 19 1.74 23.06 34.73
N ARG A 20 0.72 23.88 34.94
CA ARG A 20 0.00 24.56 33.85
C ARG A 20 0.93 25.62 33.25
N TYR A 21 1.17 25.55 31.95
CA TYR A 21 1.74 26.65 31.18
C TYR A 21 0.59 27.51 30.67
N GLU A 22 0.46 28.68 31.28
CA GLU A 22 -0.40 29.79 30.87
C GLU A 22 0.36 30.55 29.78
N TRP A 23 -0.16 30.53 28.55
CA TRP A 23 0.34 31.39 27.47
C TRP A 23 -0.57 32.61 27.41
N ASP A 24 -0.09 33.70 28.02
CA ASP A 24 -0.53 35.06 27.71
C ASP A 24 0.10 35.45 26.37
N ASP A 25 -0.74 35.70 25.36
CA ASP A 25 -0.32 36.39 24.14
C ASP A 25 -1.34 37.52 23.88
N ASP A 26 -1.01 38.68 24.45
CA ASP A 26 -1.74 39.92 24.30
C ASP A 26 -0.71 40.99 23.93
N SER A 27 -0.61 41.35 22.64
CA SER A 27 0.03 42.60 22.21
C SER A 27 -0.10 42.87 20.71
N THR A 28 -0.99 43.84 20.41
CA THR A 28 -0.88 44.96 19.45
C THR A 28 -0.73 44.63 17.96
N LYS A 29 -1.72 44.87 17.07
CA LYS A 29 -2.30 46.15 16.61
C LYS A 29 -1.27 47.25 16.34
N GLU A 30 -0.77 47.29 15.11
CA GLU A 30 -0.49 48.56 14.42
C GLU A 30 -1.26 48.56 13.08
N ALA A 31 -2.05 49.63 12.92
CA ALA A 31 -2.74 50.00 11.71
C ALA A 31 -2.21 51.36 11.30
N LEU A 32 -1.81 51.56 10.05
CA LEU A 32 -1.68 52.87 9.39
C LEU A 32 -1.73 52.70 7.85
N PRO A 33 -2.06 53.76 7.09
CA PRO A 33 -3.15 53.71 6.11
C PRO A 33 -2.74 54.04 4.66
N GLY A 34 -3.65 53.72 3.74
CA GLY A 34 -3.97 54.56 2.58
C GLY A 34 -3.09 54.44 1.34
N GLN A 35 -3.64 53.85 0.29
CA GLN A 35 -3.57 54.41 -1.08
C GLN A 35 -4.75 53.89 -1.90
N GLY A 36 -5.40 54.83 -2.59
CA GLY A 36 -6.71 54.68 -3.23
C GLY A 36 -6.72 53.92 -4.57
N PRO A 37 -7.85 53.98 -5.29
CA PRO A 37 -8.20 53.05 -6.35
C PRO A 37 -7.57 53.45 -7.69
N ILE A 38 -6.93 52.50 -8.37
CA ILE A 38 -6.50 52.65 -9.77
C ILE A 38 -7.52 51.93 -10.65
N GLU A 39 -8.26 52.77 -11.38
CA GLU A 39 -8.82 52.60 -12.72
C GLU A 39 -9.01 51.18 -13.27
N GLN A 40 -10.29 50.84 -13.43
CA GLN A 40 -10.77 49.84 -14.39
C GLN A 40 -10.30 50.20 -15.81
N ARG A 41 -9.38 49.41 -16.36
CA ARG A 41 -9.23 49.30 -17.81
C ARG A 41 -10.22 48.28 -18.33
N GLN A 42 -11.25 48.78 -19.02
CA GLN A 42 -12.03 48.00 -19.99
C GLN A 42 -11.08 47.42 -21.02
N TYR A 43 -11.00 46.09 -21.07
CA TYR A 43 -10.60 45.40 -22.29
C TYR A 43 -11.88 44.97 -23.00
N ASP A 44 -12.09 45.63 -24.13
CA ASP A 44 -13.04 45.28 -25.16
C ASP A 44 -12.46 44.08 -25.93
N THR A 45 -13.01 42.89 -25.71
CA THR A 45 -12.78 41.74 -26.59
C THR A 45 -14.12 41.27 -27.11
N GLY A 46 -14.31 41.57 -28.40
CA GLY A 46 -15.51 41.28 -29.18
C GLY A 46 -16.00 39.84 -29.03
N MET A 47 -17.22 39.73 -28.51
CA MET A 47 -18.04 38.54 -28.63
C MET A 47 -18.64 38.50 -30.05
N ILE A 48 -18.43 37.38 -30.73
CA ILE A 48 -19.14 37.02 -31.96
C ILE A 48 -20.57 36.64 -31.58
N PRO A 49 -21.62 37.18 -32.21
CA PRO A 49 -22.99 36.82 -31.88
C PRO A 49 -23.30 35.38 -32.33
N TYR A 50 -23.54 34.51 -31.37
CA TYR A 50 -24.14 33.19 -31.57
C TYR A 50 -25.66 33.35 -31.72
N ARG A 51 -26.20 33.01 -32.90
CA ARG A 51 -27.64 32.87 -33.11
C ARG A 51 -28.09 31.49 -32.61
N PRO A 52 -29.18 31.38 -31.84
CA PRO A 52 -29.84 30.10 -31.66
C PRO A 52 -30.58 29.76 -32.97
N ASN A 53 -30.25 28.62 -33.58
CA ASN A 53 -31.09 28.07 -34.63
C ASN A 53 -32.36 27.53 -33.97
N GLU A 54 -33.48 28.08 -34.44
CA GLU A 54 -34.83 27.60 -34.19
C GLU A 54 -34.99 26.14 -34.64
N GLU A 55 -35.87 25.48 -33.89
CA GLU A 55 -36.31 24.10 -34.02
C GLU A 55 -36.91 23.84 -35.41
N ASP A 56 -36.48 22.76 -36.06
CA ASP A 56 -37.19 22.14 -37.19
C ASP A 56 -37.88 20.88 -36.65
N PRO A 57 -39.22 20.87 -36.48
CA PRO A 57 -39.92 19.83 -35.74
C PRO A 57 -40.23 18.55 -36.55
N ASP A 58 -39.78 18.42 -37.80
CA ASP A 58 -40.22 17.35 -38.70
C ASP A 58 -39.08 16.50 -39.33
N GLN A 59 -38.09 16.06 -38.55
CA GLN A 59 -37.19 14.98 -39.00
C GLN A 59 -37.22 13.74 -38.12
N ASP A 60 -38.17 12.88 -38.49
CA ASP A 60 -38.27 11.49 -38.11
C ASP A 60 -37.00 10.70 -38.51
N GLY A 61 -36.59 9.80 -37.61
CA GLY A 61 -35.25 9.25 -37.54
C GLY A 61 -34.74 8.46 -38.76
N GLN A 62 -33.52 8.81 -39.20
CA GLN A 62 -32.62 7.88 -39.87
C GLN A 62 -31.25 7.88 -39.19
N LYS A 63 -30.85 6.72 -38.67
CA LYS A 63 -29.50 6.46 -38.16
C LYS A 63 -28.54 6.34 -39.34
N ILE A 64 -27.60 7.28 -39.45
CA ILE A 64 -26.51 7.24 -40.44
C ILE A 64 -25.44 6.26 -39.94
N PRO A 65 -25.10 5.18 -40.68
CA PRO A 65 -23.99 4.31 -40.33
C PRO A 65 -22.66 5.00 -40.68
N ILE A 66 -21.75 5.12 -39.70
CA ILE A 66 -20.38 5.56 -39.95
C ILE A 66 -19.62 4.38 -40.57
N SER A 67 -19.47 4.40 -41.89
CA SER A 67 -18.58 3.50 -42.62
C SER A 67 -17.13 3.97 -42.47
N ALA A 68 -16.32 3.20 -41.73
CA ALA A 68 -14.87 3.37 -41.73
C ALA A 68 -14.29 2.70 -42.97
N SER A 69 -13.99 3.48 -44.02
CA SER A 69 -13.19 3.01 -45.15
C SER A 69 -12.06 3.97 -45.49
N SER A 70 -10.86 3.53 -45.08
CA SER A 70 -9.60 3.54 -45.83
C SER A 70 -8.70 4.79 -45.87
N LYS A 71 -7.44 4.49 -45.51
CA LYS A 71 -6.16 4.96 -46.09
C LYS A 71 -5.71 6.38 -45.76
N ASP A 72 -4.79 6.46 -44.79
CA ASP A 72 -3.38 6.70 -45.14
C ASP A 72 -2.45 6.03 -44.14
N ALA A 73 -1.68 5.08 -44.66
CA ALA A 73 -0.73 4.25 -43.93
C ALA A 73 0.68 4.77 -44.19
N SER A 74 1.28 5.37 -43.17
CA SER A 74 2.73 5.51 -43.04
C SER A 74 3.07 5.87 -41.59
N ALA A 75 2.86 4.91 -40.68
CA ALA A 75 3.52 4.91 -39.38
C ALA A 75 4.80 4.05 -39.51
N PRO A 76 5.97 4.54 -39.05
CA PRO A 76 7.23 3.83 -39.23
C PRO A 76 7.23 2.50 -38.46
N GLU A 77 7.79 1.48 -39.12
CA GLU A 77 7.95 0.13 -38.62
C GLU A 77 8.53 0.11 -37.20
N VAL A 78 7.89 -0.68 -36.33
CA VAL A 78 8.40 -1.01 -35.00
C VAL A 78 9.70 -1.80 -35.19
N VAL A 79 10.84 -1.13 -34.99
CA VAL A 79 12.15 -1.79 -34.93
C VAL A 79 12.20 -2.61 -33.64
N SER A 80 11.93 -3.90 -33.77
CA SER A 80 12.12 -4.86 -32.69
C SER A 80 13.60 -5.19 -32.57
N TYR A 81 14.30 -4.58 -31.61
CA TYR A 81 15.68 -4.95 -31.30
C TYR A 81 15.70 -6.33 -30.64
N ALA A 82 16.45 -7.26 -31.21
CA ALA A 82 16.78 -8.52 -30.56
C ALA A 82 17.61 -8.24 -29.28
N PRO A 83 17.37 -8.96 -28.17
CA PRO A 83 18.18 -8.78 -26.97
C PRO A 83 19.62 -9.19 -27.25
N TYR A 84 20.55 -8.23 -27.13
CA TYR A 84 21.98 -8.50 -27.11
C TYR A 84 22.31 -9.29 -25.85
N TYR A 85 22.59 -10.58 -26.01
CA TYR A 85 23.27 -11.36 -24.98
C TYR A 85 24.74 -10.94 -24.94
N SER A 86 25.13 -10.19 -23.91
CA SER A 86 26.54 -9.92 -23.62
C SER A 86 27.20 -11.21 -23.09
N PRO A 87 28.34 -11.65 -23.65
CA PRO A 87 29.08 -12.77 -23.09
C PRO A 87 29.79 -12.40 -21.77
N SER A 88 29.88 -13.40 -20.91
CA SER A 88 30.44 -13.37 -19.56
C SER A 88 31.92 -13.00 -19.50
N ALA A 89 32.25 -12.22 -18.45
CA ALA A 89 33.49 -12.20 -17.66
C ALA A 89 34.85 -12.08 -18.37
N GLY A 90 35.49 -10.93 -18.16
CA GLY A 90 36.93 -10.72 -18.25
C GLY A 90 37.50 -10.25 -16.91
N THR A 91 38.47 -11.03 -16.41
CA THR A 91 39.30 -10.93 -15.20
C THR A 91 39.97 -9.57 -14.94
N TRP A 92 40.16 -9.27 -13.64
CA TRP A 92 40.97 -8.19 -13.04
C TRP A 92 42.41 -8.09 -13.59
N PRO A 93 43.08 -6.92 -13.42
CA PRO A 93 43.98 -6.80 -12.26
C PRO A 93 44.01 -5.42 -11.56
N ASP A 94 44.58 -5.46 -10.36
CA ASP A 94 44.90 -4.41 -9.38
C ASP A 94 45.29 -3.02 -9.89
N GLY A 95 44.96 -2.02 -9.08
CA GLY A 95 45.51 -0.67 -9.21
C GLY A 95 45.05 0.28 -8.10
N ASP A 96 45.62 0.15 -6.91
CA ASP A 96 45.70 1.24 -5.93
C ASP A 96 46.69 2.30 -6.46
N PRO A 97 46.42 3.61 -6.35
CA PRO A 97 47.07 4.35 -5.28
C PRO A 97 46.26 5.52 -4.69
N ARG A 98 46.23 5.53 -3.35
CA ARG A 98 46.59 6.64 -2.42
C ARG A 98 46.34 8.12 -2.81
N SER A 99 45.88 8.81 -1.75
CA SER A 99 45.95 10.25 -1.44
C SER A 99 44.75 11.07 -1.98
N SER A 100 44.09 11.97 -1.25
CA SER A 100 44.57 12.92 -0.25
C SER A 100 43.39 13.65 0.44
N TYR A 101 43.52 13.85 1.76
CA TYR A 101 42.99 14.96 2.58
C TYR A 101 41.55 15.47 2.37
N MET A 102 40.68 15.28 3.38
CA MET A 102 40.23 16.40 4.23
C MET A 102 39.71 15.88 5.58
N ARG A 103 40.14 16.59 6.61
CA ARG A 103 40.02 16.35 8.04
C ARG A 103 39.16 17.47 8.62
N ALA A 104 38.16 17.12 9.42
CA ALA A 104 37.61 17.94 10.52
C ALA A 104 36.75 16.99 11.38
N SER A 105 37.28 16.48 12.51
CA SER A 105 37.08 16.99 13.88
C SER A 105 35.61 16.90 14.32
N SER A 106 35.20 16.34 15.47
CA SER A 106 35.84 16.15 16.77
C SER A 106 34.87 15.41 17.71
N ARG A 107 35.37 14.45 18.51
CA ARG A 107 34.88 14.02 19.84
C ARG A 107 35.77 12.84 20.23
N GLY A 108 36.60 12.89 21.24
CA GLY A 108 36.33 13.33 22.60
C GLY A 108 36.86 12.19 23.48
N SER A 109 38.14 12.30 23.81
CA SER A 109 38.96 11.34 24.54
C SER A 109 38.48 11.17 25.99
N ARG A 110 38.50 9.94 26.51
CA ARG A 110 38.58 9.66 27.95
C ARG A 110 39.67 8.60 28.21
N PRO A 111 40.40 8.71 29.33
CA PRO A 111 41.73 8.16 29.46
C PRO A 111 41.76 6.70 29.92
N VAL A 112 42.86 6.08 29.53
CA VAL A 112 43.40 4.79 29.93
C VAL A 112 43.73 4.82 31.43
N GLY A 113 43.24 3.82 32.14
CA GLY A 113 43.66 3.46 33.50
C GLY A 113 44.00 1.97 33.50
N GLU A 114 45.30 1.71 33.47
CA GLU A 114 45.95 0.41 33.52
C GLU A 114 45.93 -0.09 34.98
N GLN A 115 45.39 -1.28 35.23
CA GLN A 115 45.67 -2.04 36.45
C GLN A 115 45.69 -3.54 36.14
N GLU A 116 46.90 -4.06 36.16
CA GLU A 116 47.30 -5.44 36.16
C GLU A 116 46.87 -6.11 37.47
N MET A 117 46.10 -7.20 37.40
CA MET A 117 46.08 -8.23 38.45
C MET A 117 45.96 -9.62 37.83
N THR A 118 46.99 -10.40 38.11
CA THR A 118 47.11 -11.84 37.95
C THR A 118 46.04 -12.58 38.77
N GLY A 119 45.55 -13.72 38.25
CA GLY A 119 44.56 -14.51 38.96
C GLY A 119 44.12 -15.77 38.23
N VAL A 120 44.97 -16.81 38.28
CA VAL A 120 44.67 -18.20 37.92
C VAL A 120 43.60 -18.78 38.86
N TRP A 121 42.36 -19.04 38.43
CA TRP A 121 41.45 -19.97 39.12
C TRP A 121 40.46 -20.70 38.19
N ALA A 122 40.77 -21.98 37.97
CA ALA A 122 39.90 -23.16 38.06
C ALA A 122 38.61 -23.27 37.20
N GLN A 123 38.71 -24.19 36.23
CA GLN A 123 37.63 -25.04 35.73
C GLN A 123 36.84 -25.69 36.89
N ARG A 124 35.54 -25.41 37.03
CA ARG A 124 34.53 -26.36 37.55
C ARG A 124 33.14 -25.75 37.49
N ARG A 125 32.36 -26.08 36.44
CA ARG A 125 30.87 -26.01 36.46
C ARG A 125 30.28 -26.70 35.22
N SER A 126 30.34 -28.04 35.15
CA SER A 126 29.71 -28.81 34.05
C SER A 126 28.88 -30.02 34.52
N LYS A 127 28.16 -29.92 35.64
CA LYS A 127 27.18 -30.95 36.03
C LYS A 127 25.75 -30.46 36.26
N LYS A 128 25.50 -29.15 36.42
CA LYS A 128 24.14 -28.62 36.67
C LYS A 128 23.33 -28.28 35.40
N ARG A 129 23.97 -28.02 34.25
CA ARG A 129 23.26 -27.76 32.98
C ARG A 129 22.65 -29.01 32.35
N LYS A 130 23.22 -30.20 32.57
CA LYS A 130 22.68 -31.46 32.03
C LYS A 130 21.39 -31.90 32.73
N LEU A 131 21.26 -31.61 34.03
CA LEU A 131 20.04 -31.91 34.80
C LEU A 131 18.86 -31.04 34.34
N PHE A 132 19.12 -29.77 34.02
CA PHE A 132 18.08 -28.82 33.61
C PHE A 132 17.46 -29.16 32.25
N ILE A 133 18.28 -29.63 31.30
CA ILE A 133 17.79 -30.08 29.98
C ILE A 133 16.95 -31.36 30.10
N GLY A 134 17.31 -32.27 31.01
CA GLY A 134 16.53 -33.49 31.28
C GLY A 134 15.11 -33.21 31.79
N CYS A 135 14.94 -32.22 32.67
CA CYS A 135 13.61 -31.83 33.18
C CYS A 135 12.70 -31.24 32.09
N ILE A 136 13.25 -30.50 31.12
CA ILE A 136 12.46 -29.92 30.03
C ILE A 136 11.96 -31.01 29.09
N VAL A 137 12.79 -31.99 28.75
CA VAL A 137 12.39 -33.11 27.87
C VAL A 137 11.32 -33.98 28.55
N ALA A 138 11.46 -34.26 29.85
CA ALA A 138 10.45 -35.00 30.60
C ALA A 138 9.10 -34.26 30.67
N ALA A 139 9.12 -32.93 30.85
CA ALA A 139 7.90 -32.12 30.85
C ALA A 139 7.17 -32.14 29.50
N ILE A 140 7.90 -32.11 28.38
CA ILE A 140 7.32 -32.16 27.03
C ILE A 140 6.66 -33.52 26.76
N VAL A 141 7.26 -34.63 27.21
CA VAL A 141 6.68 -35.97 27.04
C VAL A 141 5.38 -36.12 27.83
N VAL A 142 5.32 -35.59 29.05
CA VAL A 142 4.09 -35.61 29.86
C VAL A 142 2.99 -34.76 29.23
N ILE A 143 3.31 -33.58 28.71
CA ILE A 143 2.33 -32.70 28.04
C ILE A 143 1.82 -33.36 26.75
N GLY A 144 2.69 -34.00 25.96
CA GLY A 144 2.30 -34.73 24.76
C GLY A 144 1.40 -35.94 25.05
N GLY A 145 1.66 -36.67 26.13
CA GLY A 145 0.83 -37.80 26.55
C GLY A 145 -0.56 -37.40 27.04
N VAL A 146 -0.68 -36.25 27.73
CA VAL A 146 -1.98 -35.74 28.21
C VAL A 146 -2.81 -35.14 27.07
N LEU A 147 -2.18 -34.47 26.10
CA LEU A 147 -2.88 -33.90 24.94
C LEU A 147 -3.29 -34.95 23.90
N GLY A 148 -2.57 -36.07 23.80
CA GLY A 148 -2.94 -37.19 22.92
C GLY A 148 -4.17 -37.99 23.38
N GLY A 149 -4.62 -37.81 24.63
CA GLY A 149 -5.71 -38.60 25.23
C GLY A 149 -7.13 -38.04 25.05
N VAL A 150 -7.30 -36.78 24.60
CA VAL A 150 -8.62 -36.09 24.68
C VAL A 150 -9.24 -35.77 23.30
N LEU A 151 -8.60 -36.10 22.18
CA LEU A 151 -9.14 -35.86 20.82
C LEU A 151 -9.85 -37.08 20.20
N GLY A 152 -10.13 -38.11 20.99
CA GLY A 152 -10.73 -39.37 20.55
C GLY A 152 -12.20 -39.55 20.90
N THR A 153 -13.07 -38.56 20.76
CA THR A 153 -14.54 -38.79 20.82
C THR A 153 -15.33 -38.00 19.78
N GLN A 154 -15.64 -38.72 18.70
CA GLN A 154 -16.91 -38.73 17.96
C GLN A 154 -17.40 -37.43 17.29
N LEU A 155 -17.12 -37.30 15.99
CA LEU A 155 -17.96 -36.53 15.06
C LEU A 155 -19.03 -37.47 14.48
N HIS A 156 -20.26 -37.34 14.98
CA HIS A 156 -21.43 -38.09 14.52
C HIS A 156 -21.85 -37.59 13.13
N LYS A 157 -21.70 -38.44 12.11
CA LYS A 157 -22.10 -38.14 10.73
C LYS A 157 -23.58 -38.55 10.57
N GLN A 158 -24.50 -37.58 10.59
CA GLN A 158 -25.87 -37.82 10.15
C GLN A 158 -25.87 -38.04 8.63
N GLN A 159 -26.01 -39.30 8.21
CA GLN A 159 -26.47 -39.64 6.86
C GLN A 159 -27.97 -39.35 6.81
N ILE A 160 -28.34 -38.30 6.08
CA ILE A 160 -29.72 -38.10 5.63
C ILE A 160 -29.84 -38.89 4.34
N THR A 161 -30.55 -40.02 4.40
CA THR A 161 -31.04 -40.75 3.23
C THR A 161 -32.11 -39.90 2.55
N PRO A 162 -32.07 -39.68 1.23
CA PRO A 162 -33.17 -39.04 0.52
C PRO A 162 -34.34 -40.03 0.46
N GLU A 163 -35.41 -39.70 1.17
CA GLU A 163 -36.70 -40.35 1.03
C GLU A 163 -37.41 -39.71 -0.17
N ASP A 164 -37.70 -40.53 -1.17
CA ASP A 164 -38.51 -40.17 -2.33
C ASP A 164 -39.88 -39.66 -1.85
N GLN A 165 -40.13 -38.36 -2.03
CA GLN A 165 -41.47 -37.77 -1.91
C GLN A 165 -41.86 -37.02 -3.19
N PRO A 166 -43.15 -37.08 -3.55
CA PRO A 166 -43.63 -36.81 -4.89
C PRO A 166 -43.66 -35.32 -5.22
N SER A 167 -43.33 -35.03 -6.47
CA SER A 167 -43.42 -33.75 -7.14
C SER A 167 -44.80 -33.09 -6.97
N ASN A 168 -44.86 -32.07 -6.12
CA ASN A 168 -45.85 -31.00 -6.24
C ASN A 168 -45.10 -29.72 -6.58
N GLY A 169 -45.30 -29.25 -7.81
CA GLY A 169 -44.72 -28.04 -8.35
C GLY A 169 -45.14 -26.84 -7.51
N ASN A 170 -44.18 -26.30 -6.76
CA ASN A 170 -44.18 -24.91 -6.36
C ASN A 170 -43.00 -24.28 -7.08
N ASP A 171 -43.31 -23.43 -8.06
CA ASP A 171 -42.38 -22.48 -8.65
C ASP A 171 -41.84 -21.57 -7.55
N THR A 172 -40.80 -22.01 -6.84
CA THR A 172 -39.94 -21.11 -6.10
C THR A 172 -39.28 -20.22 -7.15
N PRO A 173 -39.48 -18.89 -7.11
CA PRO A 173 -38.78 -18.01 -8.02
C PRO A 173 -37.30 -18.29 -7.84
N ASN A 174 -36.65 -18.69 -8.92
CA ASN A 174 -35.24 -19.01 -8.95
C ASN A 174 -34.47 -17.69 -8.74
N VAL A 175 -34.38 -17.26 -7.47
CA VAL A 175 -33.63 -16.07 -7.06
C VAL A 175 -32.18 -16.44 -7.29
N GLY A 176 -31.68 -16.11 -8.47
CA GLY A 176 -30.28 -16.28 -8.81
C GLY A 176 -29.41 -15.64 -7.72
N PRO A 177 -28.18 -16.14 -7.52
CA PRO A 177 -27.28 -15.62 -6.50
C PRO A 177 -27.18 -14.09 -6.65
N LEU A 178 -27.43 -13.38 -5.54
CA LEU A 178 -27.31 -11.92 -5.50
C LEU A 178 -25.95 -11.52 -6.07
N PRO A 179 -25.91 -10.52 -6.96
CA PRO A 179 -24.68 -10.15 -7.62
C PRO A 179 -23.69 -9.66 -6.56
N LEU A 180 -22.45 -10.11 -6.65
CA LEU A 180 -21.41 -9.79 -5.68
C LEU A 180 -21.10 -8.30 -5.72
N ARG A 181 -21.23 -7.64 -4.58
CA ARG A 181 -21.05 -6.19 -4.42
C ARG A 181 -20.00 -5.87 -3.37
N GLY A 182 -19.23 -4.83 -3.65
CA GLY A 182 -18.35 -4.22 -2.66
C GLY A 182 -19.18 -3.45 -1.62
N LEU A 183 -18.70 -3.45 -0.38
CA LEU A 183 -19.16 -2.50 0.64
C LEU A 183 -18.84 -1.08 0.16
N ASP A 184 -19.74 -0.13 0.39
CA ASP A 184 -19.47 1.27 0.02
C ASP A 184 -18.21 1.79 0.74
N LYS A 185 -17.35 2.50 0.01
CA LYS A 185 -16.04 2.99 0.49
C LYS A 185 -15.15 1.89 1.06
N THR A 186 -15.25 0.68 0.51
CA THR A 186 -14.43 -0.45 0.92
C THR A 186 -12.95 -0.23 0.58
N GLY A 187 -12.06 -0.85 1.36
CA GLY A 187 -10.68 -1.01 0.94
C GLY A 187 -10.61 -1.75 -0.39
N ILE A 188 -9.86 -1.20 -1.34
CA ILE A 188 -9.49 -1.89 -2.58
C ILE A 188 -7.99 -2.08 -2.53
N ALA A 189 -7.53 -3.32 -2.66
CA ALA A 189 -6.13 -3.62 -2.86
C ALA A 189 -5.95 -4.43 -4.12
N THR A 190 -4.92 -4.08 -4.89
CA THR A 190 -4.50 -4.84 -6.06
C THR A 190 -3.05 -5.26 -5.87
N ALA A 191 -2.72 -6.46 -6.35
CA ALA A 191 -1.37 -6.94 -6.42
C ALA A 191 -1.17 -7.68 -7.75
N SER A 192 0.00 -7.52 -8.38
CA SER A 192 0.41 -8.43 -9.45
C SER A 192 0.63 -9.80 -8.83
N SER A 193 -0.02 -10.84 -9.35
CA SER A 193 0.24 -12.22 -8.92
C SER A 193 1.70 -12.55 -9.17
N ALA A 194 2.41 -13.09 -8.17
CA ALA A 194 3.85 -13.28 -8.27
C ALA A 194 4.26 -14.38 -9.26
N ASP A 195 3.34 -15.23 -9.68
CA ASP A 195 3.50 -16.17 -10.79
C ASP A 195 3.27 -15.54 -12.18
N GLY A 196 2.90 -14.25 -12.22
CA GLY A 196 2.62 -13.51 -13.45
C GLY A 196 1.26 -13.80 -14.09
N ALA A 197 0.36 -14.55 -13.42
CA ALA A 197 -0.94 -14.94 -13.99
C ALA A 197 -1.86 -13.74 -14.27
N GLY A 198 -1.75 -12.66 -13.48
CA GLY A 198 -2.53 -11.44 -13.66
C GLY A 198 -2.60 -10.58 -12.40
N MET A 199 -3.74 -9.93 -12.21
CA MET A 199 -4.03 -9.07 -11.06
C MET A 199 -4.87 -9.82 -10.03
N LEU A 200 -4.41 -9.83 -8.78
CA LEU A 200 -5.23 -10.16 -7.62
C LEU A 200 -5.95 -8.89 -7.15
N LEU A 201 -7.26 -8.95 -7.00
CA LEU A 201 -8.10 -7.89 -6.46
C LEU A 201 -8.69 -8.33 -5.12
N TYR A 202 -8.50 -7.52 -4.08
CA TYR A 202 -9.08 -7.73 -2.77
C TYR A 202 -10.06 -6.61 -2.43
N PHE A 203 -11.22 -6.98 -1.90
CA PHE A 203 -12.24 -6.05 -1.44
C PHE A 203 -13.13 -6.66 -0.36
N GLN A 204 -13.73 -5.81 0.47
CA GLN A 204 -14.72 -6.23 1.46
C GLN A 204 -16.13 -6.11 0.86
N SER A 205 -16.95 -7.16 0.96
CA SER A 205 -18.36 -7.15 0.57
C SER A 205 -19.29 -6.64 1.68
N LEU A 206 -20.57 -6.45 1.35
CA LEU A 206 -21.59 -5.87 2.25
C LEU A 206 -21.79 -6.64 3.57
N ASN A 207 -21.54 -7.94 3.59
CA ASN A 207 -21.60 -8.80 4.79
C ASN A 207 -20.28 -8.79 5.61
N GLY A 208 -19.31 -7.93 5.26
CA GLY A 208 -18.03 -7.81 5.95
C GLY A 208 -16.97 -8.83 5.54
N THR A 209 -17.29 -9.82 4.69
CA THR A 209 -16.30 -10.80 4.23
C THR A 209 -15.34 -10.20 3.21
N VAL A 210 -14.10 -10.70 3.19
CA VAL A 210 -13.09 -10.30 2.21
C VAL A 210 -13.03 -11.30 1.09
N HIS A 211 -13.04 -10.79 -0.14
CA HIS A 211 -12.93 -11.59 -1.37
C HIS A 211 -11.58 -11.34 -2.02
N GLU A 212 -11.01 -12.39 -2.59
CA GLU A 212 -9.89 -12.34 -3.53
C GLU A 212 -10.41 -12.77 -4.90
N ALA A 213 -10.12 -11.97 -5.93
CA ALA A 213 -10.49 -12.25 -7.30
C ALA A 213 -9.26 -12.15 -8.21
N LEU A 214 -8.96 -13.21 -8.96
CA LEU A 214 -7.88 -13.23 -9.95
C LEU A 214 -8.42 -12.82 -11.31
N TYR A 215 -7.89 -11.73 -11.87
CA TYR A 215 -8.13 -11.32 -13.25
C TYR A 215 -6.88 -11.60 -14.07
N SER A 216 -6.97 -12.53 -15.02
CA SER A 216 -5.83 -12.88 -15.86
C SER A 216 -5.42 -11.73 -16.77
N ASN A 217 -4.14 -11.72 -17.18
CA ASN A 217 -3.65 -10.72 -18.12
C ASN A 217 -4.50 -10.68 -19.41
N TYR A 218 -4.90 -11.84 -19.93
CA TYR A 218 -5.77 -11.94 -21.10
C TYR A 218 -7.09 -11.16 -20.93
N VAL A 219 -7.74 -11.29 -19.77
CA VAL A 219 -8.99 -10.57 -19.48
C VAL A 219 -8.75 -9.07 -19.37
N LEU A 220 -7.68 -8.67 -18.68
CA LEU A 220 -7.37 -7.25 -18.44
C LEU A 220 -6.89 -6.53 -19.71
N SER A 221 -6.30 -7.27 -20.65
CA SER A 221 -5.81 -6.75 -21.93
C SER A 221 -6.86 -6.62 -23.01
N ALA A 222 -8.08 -7.15 -22.77
CA ALA A 222 -9.18 -7.04 -23.70
C ALA A 222 -9.49 -5.56 -24.02
N THR A 223 -9.74 -5.28 -25.29
CA THR A 223 -10.14 -3.94 -25.77
C THR A 223 -11.65 -3.79 -25.62
N ASN A 224 -12.10 -2.68 -25.01
CA ASN A 224 -13.52 -2.36 -24.78
C ASN A 224 -14.39 -3.48 -24.15
N PRO A 225 -13.97 -4.14 -23.05
CA PRO A 225 -14.80 -5.15 -22.41
C PRO A 225 -15.89 -4.51 -21.56
N ASP A 226 -17.18 -4.83 -21.78
CA ASP A 226 -18.26 -4.37 -20.89
C ASP A 226 -18.06 -4.85 -19.44
N ARG A 227 -17.43 -6.02 -19.28
CA ARG A 227 -17.16 -6.66 -17.99
C ARG A 227 -15.82 -7.40 -18.03
N PHE A 228 -15.01 -7.19 -17.00
CA PHE A 228 -13.88 -8.05 -16.67
C PHE A 228 -14.39 -9.22 -15.84
N ARG A 229 -14.18 -10.46 -16.30
CA ARG A 229 -14.58 -11.65 -15.54
C ARG A 229 -13.37 -12.19 -14.80
N ALA A 230 -13.49 -12.31 -13.48
CA ALA A 230 -12.48 -13.00 -12.68
C ALA A 230 -12.38 -14.46 -13.13
N GLN A 231 -11.15 -14.96 -13.28
CA GLN A 231 -10.85 -16.36 -13.54
C GLN A 231 -11.13 -17.21 -12.30
N GLU A 232 -10.71 -16.68 -11.14
CA GLU A 232 -10.88 -17.35 -9.85
C GLU A 232 -11.40 -16.35 -8.83
N HIS A 233 -12.13 -16.88 -7.85
CA HIS A 233 -12.75 -16.09 -6.81
C HIS A 233 -12.79 -16.89 -5.51
N THR A 234 -12.16 -16.38 -4.45
CA THR A 234 -12.04 -17.07 -3.17
C THR A 234 -12.38 -16.15 -2.00
N LEU A 235 -12.84 -16.74 -0.90
CA LEU A 235 -13.03 -16.02 0.36
C LEU A 235 -11.73 -16.04 1.16
N VAL A 236 -11.28 -14.87 1.58
CA VAL A 236 -10.16 -14.76 2.52
C VAL A 236 -10.71 -14.90 3.95
N PRO A 237 -10.21 -15.84 4.78
CA PRO A 237 -10.81 -16.18 6.07
C PRO A 237 -10.48 -15.16 7.17
N VAL A 238 -10.76 -13.88 6.93
CA VAL A 238 -10.58 -12.80 7.90
C VAL A 238 -11.80 -12.70 8.80
N ARG A 239 -11.61 -12.80 10.12
CA ARG A 239 -12.71 -12.86 11.10
C ARG A 239 -12.90 -11.58 11.91
N ASP A 240 -11.87 -10.75 11.99
CA ASP A 240 -11.79 -9.60 12.89
C ASP A 240 -11.68 -8.25 12.14
N ILE A 241 -11.85 -8.26 10.81
CA ILE A 241 -11.78 -7.07 9.97
C ILE A 241 -12.80 -6.02 10.39
N SER A 242 -12.34 -4.77 10.49
CA SER A 242 -13.23 -3.62 10.71
C SER A 242 -14.09 -3.34 9.45
N PRO A 243 -15.32 -2.84 9.62
CA PRO A 243 -16.12 -2.38 8.48
C PRO A 243 -15.40 -1.26 7.72
N SER A 244 -15.42 -1.33 6.39
CA SER A 244 -14.73 -0.39 5.49
C SER A 244 -13.23 -0.29 5.78
N SER A 245 -12.62 -1.39 6.23
CA SER A 245 -11.20 -1.47 6.50
C SER A 245 -10.41 -1.10 5.24
N PRO A 246 -9.38 -0.23 5.33
CA PRO A 246 -8.45 -0.06 4.23
C PRO A 246 -7.70 -1.39 4.01
N LEU A 247 -7.54 -1.77 2.75
CA LEU A 247 -6.83 -2.97 2.35
C LEU A 247 -5.54 -2.58 1.63
N ALA A 248 -4.49 -3.37 1.82
CA ALA A 248 -3.30 -3.34 0.98
C ALA A 248 -2.82 -4.77 0.74
N ALA A 249 -2.23 -5.04 -0.42
CA ALA A 249 -1.79 -6.37 -0.76
C ALA A 249 -0.47 -6.34 -1.53
N VAL A 250 0.34 -7.38 -1.34
CA VAL A 250 1.49 -7.70 -2.19
C VAL A 250 1.51 -9.19 -2.44
N SER A 251 1.90 -9.60 -3.64
CA SER A 251 2.24 -11.00 -3.93
C SER A 251 3.72 -11.06 -4.26
N ILE A 252 4.44 -11.98 -3.63
CA ILE A 252 5.90 -12.12 -3.77
C ILE A 252 6.30 -13.58 -3.87
N ILE A 253 7.43 -13.84 -4.52
CA ILE A 253 8.16 -15.10 -4.35
C ILE A 253 9.33 -14.82 -3.42
N ALA A 254 9.33 -15.46 -2.24
CA ALA A 254 10.41 -15.37 -1.27
C ALA A 254 10.80 -16.79 -0.83
N ASN A 255 12.09 -17.11 -0.89
CA ASN A 255 12.61 -18.45 -0.60
C ASN A 255 11.87 -19.56 -1.39
N SER A 256 11.68 -19.34 -2.70
CA SER A 256 10.95 -20.24 -3.61
C SER A 256 9.50 -20.52 -3.23
N THR A 257 8.93 -19.75 -2.30
CA THR A 257 7.53 -19.85 -1.88
C THR A 257 6.79 -18.64 -2.39
N LEU A 258 5.71 -18.86 -3.14
CA LEU A 258 4.78 -17.80 -3.50
C LEU A 258 3.97 -17.45 -2.26
N GLN A 259 3.90 -16.16 -1.94
CA GLN A 259 3.17 -15.64 -0.80
C GLN A 259 2.28 -14.49 -1.25
N ASN A 260 0.98 -14.59 -0.97
CA ASN A 260 0.08 -13.44 -1.02
C ASN A 260 -0.05 -12.90 0.40
N LEU A 261 0.27 -11.62 0.57
CA LEU A 261 0.20 -10.93 1.85
C LEU A 261 -0.92 -9.90 1.75
N LEU A 262 -1.95 -10.07 2.59
CA LEU A 262 -3.05 -9.13 2.70
C LEU A 262 -2.97 -8.42 4.04
N PHE A 263 -2.95 -7.09 3.98
CA PHE A 263 -2.97 -6.19 5.11
C PHE A 263 -4.35 -5.56 5.24
N TYR A 264 -4.85 -5.51 6.48
CA TYR A 264 -6.14 -4.93 6.81
C TYR A 264 -6.09 -4.37 8.23
N THR A 265 -7.20 -3.78 8.69
CA THR A 265 -7.36 -3.33 10.08
C THR A 265 -8.41 -4.12 10.82
N ASN A 266 -8.08 -4.57 12.04
CA ASN A 266 -9.07 -5.20 12.90
C ASN A 266 -10.03 -4.17 13.55
N ALA A 267 -10.95 -4.64 14.38
CA ALA A 267 -11.88 -3.79 15.14
C ALA A 267 -11.21 -2.72 16.02
N ASP A 268 -9.99 -2.99 16.53
CA ASP A 268 -9.18 -2.03 17.30
C ASP A 268 -8.37 -1.06 16.44
N LEU A 269 -8.57 -1.11 15.11
CA LEU A 269 -7.86 -0.31 14.10
C LEU A 269 -6.35 -0.59 14.06
N ARG A 270 -5.94 -1.77 14.52
CA ARG A 270 -4.56 -2.26 14.40
C ARG A 270 -4.36 -2.94 13.05
N ILE A 271 -3.15 -2.81 12.51
CA ILE A 271 -2.80 -3.41 11.22
C ILE A 271 -2.53 -4.90 11.43
N MET A 272 -3.33 -5.71 10.74
CA MET A 272 -3.21 -7.15 10.71
C MET A 272 -2.65 -7.58 9.35
N LEU A 273 -1.99 -8.74 9.35
CA LEU A 273 -1.52 -9.45 8.18
C LEU A 273 -2.13 -10.84 8.17
N ILE A 274 -2.66 -11.25 7.03
CA ILE A 274 -2.98 -12.66 6.74
C ILE A 274 -2.21 -13.08 5.50
N ARG A 275 -1.68 -14.30 5.48
CA ARG A 275 -0.80 -14.79 4.41
C ARG A 275 -1.36 -16.06 3.78
N TRP A 276 -1.40 -16.12 2.46
CA TRP A 276 -1.54 -17.37 1.71
C TRP A 276 -0.17 -17.82 1.19
N THR A 277 0.10 -19.13 1.18
CA THR A 277 1.29 -19.68 0.51
C THR A 277 0.93 -20.83 -0.42
N ASN A 278 1.67 -20.98 -1.52
CA ASN A 278 1.47 -22.11 -2.43
C ASN A 278 1.83 -23.47 -1.81
N THR A 279 2.73 -23.48 -0.82
CA THR A 279 3.18 -24.71 -0.13
C THR A 279 2.11 -25.35 0.74
N THR A 280 1.24 -24.55 1.39
CA THR A 280 0.11 -25.08 2.17
C THR A 280 -1.20 -24.95 1.43
N SER A 281 -1.26 -24.10 0.39
CA SER A 281 -2.49 -23.74 -0.33
C SER A 281 -3.60 -23.23 0.60
N THR A 282 -3.23 -22.60 1.71
CA THR A 282 -4.15 -22.11 2.74
C THR A 282 -3.71 -20.74 3.25
N TRP A 283 -4.69 -19.97 3.71
CA TRP A 283 -4.44 -18.74 4.47
C TRP A 283 -4.04 -19.07 5.91
N SER A 284 -3.08 -18.33 6.46
CA SER A 284 -2.66 -18.40 7.86
C SER A 284 -3.69 -17.79 8.79
N ASP A 285 -3.50 -17.93 10.10
CA ASP A 285 -4.14 -17.06 11.08
C ASP A 285 -3.62 -15.61 10.92
N PRO A 286 -4.43 -14.59 11.23
CA PRO A 286 -3.96 -13.22 11.25
C PRO A 286 -2.88 -12.94 12.29
N THR A 287 -1.89 -12.14 11.92
CA THR A 287 -0.81 -11.68 12.81
C THR A 287 -0.74 -10.16 12.85
N LEU A 288 -0.32 -9.61 13.98
CA LEU A 288 -0.21 -8.16 14.15
C LEU A 288 1.05 -7.63 13.44
N VAL A 289 0.88 -6.60 12.60
CA VAL A 289 1.96 -5.92 11.87
C VAL A 289 2.46 -4.71 12.64
N SER A 290 1.56 -3.85 13.11
CA SER A 290 1.93 -2.65 13.86
C SER A 290 2.56 -3.06 15.20
N PRO A 291 3.81 -2.65 15.54
CA PRO A 291 4.38 -2.85 16.86
C PRO A 291 3.40 -2.50 17.99
N SER A 292 3.58 -3.17 19.12
CA SER A 292 2.64 -3.21 20.26
C SER A 292 2.31 -1.85 20.94
N SER A 293 2.75 -0.71 20.42
CA SER A 293 2.37 0.59 20.98
C SER A 293 0.95 0.99 20.55
N ASP A 294 0.20 1.59 21.49
CA ASP A 294 -1.15 2.09 21.21
C ASP A 294 -1.18 3.27 20.24
N THR A 295 -0.02 3.88 20.02
CA THR A 295 0.16 5.01 19.11
C THR A 295 0.23 4.60 17.64
N GLN A 296 0.38 3.31 17.30
CA GLN A 296 0.51 2.83 15.92
C GLN A 296 -0.78 2.18 15.41
N ARG A 297 -1.87 2.94 15.46
CA ARG A 297 -3.20 2.53 14.98
C ARG A 297 -3.67 3.47 13.88
N LEU A 298 -4.49 2.94 12.98
CA LEU A 298 -5.29 3.76 12.09
C LEU A 298 -6.43 4.39 12.90
N PHE A 299 -7.09 5.39 12.32
CA PHE A 299 -8.35 5.91 12.84
C PHE A 299 -9.51 5.37 11.99
N SER A 300 -10.72 5.42 12.54
CA SER A 300 -11.91 4.91 11.84
C SER A 300 -12.13 5.65 10.51
N GLY A 301 -12.35 4.90 9.43
CA GLY A 301 -12.50 5.45 8.08
C GLY A 301 -11.19 5.91 7.43
N SER A 302 -10.02 5.67 8.04
CA SER A 302 -8.73 6.08 7.48
C SER A 302 -8.54 5.50 6.06
N PRO A 303 -8.28 6.36 5.06
CA PRO A 303 -8.08 5.87 3.72
C PRO A 303 -6.67 5.32 3.48
N GLY A 304 -5.71 5.69 4.33
CA GLY A 304 -4.30 5.45 4.09
C GLY A 304 -3.82 4.11 4.63
N LEU A 305 -3.81 3.09 3.77
CA LEU A 305 -3.01 1.88 3.92
C LEU A 305 -2.50 1.49 2.54
N CYS A 306 -1.20 1.31 2.38
CA CYS A 306 -0.63 0.73 1.17
C CYS A 306 0.58 -0.13 1.50
N ALA A 307 0.91 -1.04 0.59
CA ALA A 307 2.04 -1.93 0.73
C ALA A 307 2.78 -2.05 -0.60
N CYS A 308 4.11 -2.06 -0.54
CA CYS A 308 4.95 -2.36 -1.68
C CYS A 308 6.01 -3.37 -1.25
N ALA A 309 6.43 -4.19 -2.20
CA ALA A 309 7.46 -5.18 -1.98
C ALA A 309 8.58 -5.03 -2.99
N SER A 310 9.76 -5.49 -2.58
CA SER A 310 10.90 -5.69 -3.45
C SER A 310 11.47 -7.06 -3.15
N THR A 311 11.66 -7.88 -4.17
CA THR A 311 12.23 -9.24 -4.05
C THR A 311 13.69 -9.28 -4.48
N VAL A 312 14.22 -8.19 -5.02
CA VAL A 312 15.57 -8.07 -5.60
C VAL A 312 16.21 -6.74 -5.18
N GLY A 313 17.51 -6.58 -5.45
CA GLY A 313 18.23 -5.33 -5.19
C GLY A 313 18.55 -5.10 -3.71
N GLY A 314 18.76 -3.83 -3.35
CA GLY A 314 19.26 -3.41 -2.05
C GLY A 314 18.29 -3.55 -0.88
N PHE A 315 16.99 -3.54 -1.14
CA PHE A 315 15.97 -3.89 -0.16
C PHE A 315 15.17 -5.10 -0.65
N GLN A 316 15.19 -6.17 0.13
CA GLN A 316 14.40 -7.38 -0.12
C GLN A 316 13.43 -7.59 1.04
N GLY A 317 12.17 -7.30 0.81
CA GLY A 317 11.19 -7.18 1.86
C GLY A 317 9.89 -6.52 1.44
N VAL A 318 9.08 -6.20 2.44
CA VAL A 318 7.79 -5.54 2.31
C VAL A 318 7.78 -4.30 3.19
N ARG A 319 7.24 -3.20 2.67
CA ARG A 319 7.00 -1.97 3.41
C ARG A 319 5.51 -1.67 3.36
N VAL A 320 4.97 -1.29 4.51
CA VAL A 320 3.58 -0.90 4.68
C VAL A 320 3.55 0.52 5.21
N TYR A 321 2.71 1.35 4.61
CA TYR A 321 2.53 2.74 5.01
C TYR A 321 1.07 2.95 5.41
N PHE A 322 0.85 3.70 6.49
CA PHE A 322 -0.50 3.97 6.96
C PHE A 322 -0.66 5.39 7.51
N SER A 323 -1.84 5.99 7.27
CA SER A 323 -2.17 7.33 7.73
C SER A 323 -2.65 7.31 9.18
N GLN A 324 -2.06 8.17 10.01
CA GLN A 324 -2.45 8.37 11.40
C GLN A 324 -3.20 9.70 11.59
N ARG A 325 -4.13 9.75 12.55
CA ARG A 325 -4.99 10.94 12.81
C ARG A 325 -4.21 12.21 13.11
N ALA A 326 -3.01 12.07 13.68
CA ALA A 326 -2.13 13.18 14.04
C ALA A 326 -1.41 13.84 12.84
N GLY A 327 -1.82 13.53 11.60
CA GLY A 327 -1.34 14.22 10.40
C GLY A 327 0.04 13.76 9.95
N TYR A 328 0.29 12.45 10.07
CA TYR A 328 1.49 11.83 9.55
C TYR A 328 1.21 10.43 9.01
N VAL A 329 1.99 10.02 8.01
CA VAL A 329 2.05 8.64 7.53
C VAL A 329 3.19 7.93 8.27
N GLN A 330 2.95 6.70 8.72
CA GLN A 330 3.95 5.88 9.39
C GLN A 330 4.34 4.69 8.50
N GLU A 331 5.63 4.41 8.44
CA GLU A 331 6.17 3.21 7.83
C GLU A 331 6.35 2.09 8.86
N VAL A 332 6.01 0.87 8.46
CA VAL A 332 6.49 -0.37 9.07
C VAL A 332 7.05 -1.27 7.97
N TRP A 333 8.09 -2.04 8.27
CA TRP A 333 8.76 -2.84 7.26
C TRP A 333 9.28 -4.17 7.79
N TRP A 334 9.30 -5.15 6.88
CA TRP A 334 9.85 -6.48 7.09
C TRP A 334 10.84 -6.79 5.97
N ASN A 335 11.94 -7.46 6.28
CA ASN A 335 12.92 -7.91 5.30
C ASN A 335 12.99 -9.44 5.27
N PHE A 336 13.46 -10.00 4.16
CA PHE A 336 13.57 -11.45 4.01
C PHE A 336 14.62 -12.07 4.94
N ALA A 337 15.59 -11.27 5.41
CA ALA A 337 16.58 -11.71 6.39
C ALA A 337 15.94 -12.13 7.73
N ASN A 338 14.76 -11.59 8.06
CA ASN A 338 14.01 -11.96 9.25
C ASN A 338 13.31 -13.34 9.15
N LYS A 339 13.51 -14.09 8.06
CA LYS A 339 13.06 -15.48 7.80
C LYS A 339 11.55 -15.76 7.82
N ASP A 340 10.76 -15.15 8.70
CA ASP A 340 9.30 -15.26 8.72
C ASP A 340 8.64 -13.89 8.86
N VAL A 341 7.64 -13.64 8.02
CA VAL A 341 6.83 -12.40 7.99
C VAL A 341 5.92 -12.27 9.20
N SER A 342 5.73 -13.37 9.94
CA SER A 342 5.04 -13.40 11.23
C SER A 342 5.89 -12.80 12.38
N LEU A 343 7.21 -12.66 12.19
CA LEU A 343 8.07 -12.03 13.19
C LEU A 343 7.79 -10.52 13.30
N PRO A 344 8.17 -9.89 14.43
CA PRO A 344 7.92 -8.47 14.64
C PRO A 344 8.43 -7.60 13.48
N TRP A 345 7.54 -6.75 12.98
CA TRP A 345 7.87 -5.76 11.98
C TRP A 345 8.64 -4.61 12.61
N ASN A 346 9.50 -3.98 11.81
CA ASN A 346 10.31 -2.85 12.24
C ASN A 346 9.54 -1.56 11.99
N ALA A 347 9.53 -0.67 12.98
CA ALA A 347 9.11 0.71 12.75
C ALA A 347 10.10 1.39 11.79
N GLY A 348 9.55 2.12 10.82
CA GLY A 348 10.30 2.88 9.84
C GLY A 348 10.12 4.40 10.01
N GLN A 349 10.25 5.11 8.90
CA GLN A 349 10.11 6.55 8.82
C GLN A 349 8.68 7.03 9.13
N THR A 350 8.60 8.22 9.72
CA THR A 350 7.36 9.00 9.84
C THR A 350 7.38 10.18 8.88
N TYR A 351 6.30 10.41 8.15
CA TYR A 351 6.16 11.50 7.18
C TYR A 351 5.20 12.56 7.73
N PRO A 352 5.71 13.68 8.28
CA PRO A 352 4.85 14.69 8.89
C PRO A 352 4.07 15.49 7.85
N ARG A 353 2.99 16.14 8.28
CA ARG A 353 2.12 16.99 7.45
C ARG A 353 1.43 16.21 6.33
N SER A 354 1.21 14.92 6.51
CA SER A 354 0.32 14.18 5.61
C SER A 354 -1.12 14.50 5.97
N ASP A 355 -1.98 14.59 4.96
CA ASP A 355 -3.42 14.68 5.18
C ASP A 355 -3.94 13.35 5.74
N PRO A 356 -4.44 13.30 7.00
CA PRO A 356 -4.91 12.05 7.57
C PRO A 356 -6.13 11.52 6.83
N GLY A 357 -6.95 12.41 6.23
CA GLY A 357 -8.16 12.06 5.50
C GLY A 357 -7.90 11.56 4.08
N SER A 358 -6.66 11.55 3.59
CA SER A 358 -6.32 11.07 2.24
C SER A 358 -5.58 9.73 2.26
N GLY A 359 -5.63 9.03 1.13
CA GLY A 359 -4.91 7.79 0.91
C GLY A 359 -3.38 7.98 0.88
N VAL A 360 -2.69 6.85 0.84
CA VAL A 360 -1.25 6.77 0.61
C VAL A 360 -1.01 5.72 -0.46
N ALA A 361 -0.06 5.95 -1.36
CA ALA A 361 0.40 4.95 -2.32
C ALA A 361 1.90 4.78 -2.21
N CYS A 362 2.38 3.58 -2.51
CA CYS A 362 3.80 3.30 -2.56
C CYS A 362 4.14 2.42 -3.75
N SER A 363 5.41 2.47 -4.15
CA SER A 363 5.97 1.62 -5.19
C SER A 363 7.42 1.30 -4.87
N ALA A 364 7.94 0.25 -5.52
CA ALA A 364 9.36 -0.04 -5.54
C ALA A 364 9.79 -0.18 -6.99
N ILE A 365 10.84 0.55 -7.39
CA ILE A 365 11.44 0.50 -8.72
C ILE A 365 12.91 0.09 -8.60
N GLN A 366 13.37 -0.78 -9.50
CA GLN A 366 14.76 -1.24 -9.54
C GLN A 366 15.57 -0.46 -10.58
N ASN A 367 16.78 -0.07 -10.22
CA ASN A 367 17.78 0.43 -11.16
C ASN A 367 19.12 -0.26 -10.89
N GLY A 368 19.44 -1.24 -11.73
CA GLY A 368 20.54 -2.17 -11.48
C GLY A 368 20.31 -2.96 -10.18
N ASN A 369 21.26 -2.88 -9.25
CA ASN A 369 21.15 -3.53 -7.94
C ASN A 369 20.51 -2.62 -6.87
N ASP A 370 20.20 -1.38 -7.21
CA ASP A 370 19.62 -0.43 -6.26
C ASP A 370 18.09 -0.46 -6.36
N THR A 371 17.44 -0.41 -5.20
CA THR A 371 15.99 -0.32 -5.07
C THR A 371 15.61 1.08 -4.63
N TYR A 372 14.66 1.69 -5.33
CA TYR A 372 14.07 2.97 -4.98
C TYR A 372 12.63 2.73 -4.53
N THR A 373 12.36 2.99 -3.25
CA THR A 373 11.00 2.95 -2.71
C THR A 373 10.41 4.35 -2.74
N ASN A 374 9.25 4.52 -3.35
CA ASN A 374 8.55 5.79 -3.44
C ASN A 374 7.27 5.75 -2.60
N VAL A 375 6.92 6.86 -1.97
CA VAL A 375 5.69 7.04 -1.18
C VAL A 375 5.05 8.36 -1.57
N TYR A 376 3.76 8.30 -1.89
CA TYR A 376 2.93 9.43 -2.32
C TYR A 376 1.78 9.59 -1.35
N MET A 377 1.53 10.84 -0.98
CA MET A 377 0.45 11.21 -0.10
C MET A 377 0.03 12.65 -0.39
N ARG A 378 -1.14 13.05 0.09
CA ARG A 378 -1.54 14.45 0.06
C ARG A 378 -0.89 15.20 1.23
N ASN A 379 -0.36 16.39 0.98
CA ASN A 379 0.13 17.27 2.03
C ASN A 379 -1.06 17.95 2.74
N GLY A 380 -1.20 17.74 4.05
CA GLY A 380 -2.32 18.27 4.83
C GLY A 380 -2.31 19.79 4.99
N THR A 381 -1.16 20.45 4.79
CA THR A 381 -1.02 21.91 4.90
C THR A 381 -1.21 22.62 3.56
N THR A 382 -0.53 22.14 2.51
CA THR A 382 -0.55 22.81 1.19
C THR A 382 -1.64 22.25 0.27
N GLY A 383 -2.14 21.06 0.56
CA GLY A 383 -3.00 20.30 -0.34
C GLY A 383 -2.33 19.75 -1.60
N GLY A 384 -1.02 19.96 -1.74
CA GLY A 384 -0.23 19.46 -2.86
C GLY A 384 0.10 17.97 -2.73
N LEU A 385 0.67 17.41 -3.80
CA LEU A 385 1.23 16.07 -3.80
C LEU A 385 2.55 16.07 -3.03
N ALA A 386 2.64 15.30 -1.95
CA ALA A 386 3.88 15.02 -1.25
C ALA A 386 4.45 13.69 -1.73
N HIS A 387 5.68 13.71 -2.24
CA HIS A 387 6.41 12.54 -2.69
C HIS A 387 7.72 12.42 -1.92
N TRP A 388 7.99 11.22 -1.39
CA TRP A 388 9.22 10.86 -0.71
C TRP A 388 9.81 9.60 -1.33
N PHE A 389 11.13 9.50 -1.37
CA PHE A 389 11.81 8.29 -1.82
C PHE A 389 12.94 7.85 -0.88
N LEU A 390 13.26 6.57 -0.93
CA LEU A 390 14.39 5.95 -0.28
C LEU A 390 15.18 5.12 -1.27
N LYS A 391 16.48 5.42 -1.39
CA LYS A 391 17.43 4.58 -2.12
C LYS A 391 18.04 3.52 -1.20
N SER A 392 17.91 2.26 -1.59
CA SER A 392 18.55 1.10 -0.95
C SER A 392 19.55 0.49 -1.93
N TYR A 393 20.83 0.47 -1.56
CA TYR A 393 21.91 -0.02 -2.40
C TYR A 393 22.00 -1.53 -2.38
N GLY A 394 22.40 -2.15 -3.49
CA GLY A 394 22.65 -3.60 -3.57
C GLY A 394 23.62 -4.15 -2.53
N THR A 395 24.44 -3.29 -1.91
CA THR A 395 25.35 -3.62 -0.79
C THR A 395 24.64 -3.77 0.57
N GLY A 396 23.32 -3.55 0.63
CA GLY A 396 22.54 -3.49 1.87
C GLY A 396 22.61 -2.15 2.61
N ARG A 397 23.41 -1.19 2.11
CA ARG A 397 23.37 0.20 2.58
C ARG A 397 22.04 0.84 2.16
N ARG A 398 21.57 1.84 2.92
CA ARG A 398 20.43 2.68 2.56
C ARG A 398 20.77 4.15 2.78
N ASP A 399 20.18 5.03 1.97
CA ASP A 399 20.23 6.47 2.18
C ASP A 399 19.17 6.92 3.19
N ALA A 400 19.09 8.23 3.43
CA ALA A 400 17.97 8.83 4.14
C ALA A 400 16.77 9.00 3.19
N TRP A 401 15.57 8.99 3.77
CA TRP A 401 14.38 9.42 3.06
C TRP A 401 14.53 10.86 2.58
N THR A 402 14.24 11.10 1.32
CA THR A 402 14.38 12.40 0.67
C THR A 402 13.06 12.80 0.05
N SER A 403 12.64 14.06 0.25
CA SER A 403 11.43 14.59 -0.38
C SER A 403 11.71 15.02 -1.82
N VAL A 404 10.69 14.86 -2.66
CA VAL A 404 10.69 15.29 -4.06
C VAL A 404 9.70 16.43 -4.20
N LEU A 405 10.16 17.53 -4.81
CA LEU A 405 9.28 18.65 -5.14
C LEU A 405 8.58 18.38 -6.48
N GLU A 406 7.27 18.17 -6.45
CA GLU A 406 6.43 17.88 -7.62
C GLU A 406 5.89 19.16 -8.26
N THR A 407 6.79 20.10 -8.61
CA THR A 407 6.42 21.43 -9.11
C THR A 407 5.52 21.39 -10.34
N GLU A 408 5.72 20.44 -11.25
CA GLU A 408 4.89 20.32 -12.45
C GLU A 408 3.46 19.88 -12.13
N VAL A 409 3.27 18.97 -11.16
CA VAL A 409 1.94 18.55 -10.69
C VAL A 409 1.23 19.72 -10.01
N GLU A 410 1.97 20.54 -9.25
CA GLU A 410 1.41 21.68 -8.52
C GLU A 410 1.04 22.87 -9.41
N ARG A 411 1.69 22.99 -10.57
CA ARG A 411 1.50 24.09 -11.54
C ARG A 411 0.27 23.90 -12.42
N VAL A 412 -0.12 22.66 -12.71
CA VAL A 412 -1.29 22.37 -13.52
C VAL A 412 -2.56 22.55 -12.67
N GLN A 413 -3.55 23.28 -13.18
CA GLN A 413 -4.82 23.47 -12.48
C GLN A 413 -5.64 22.16 -12.49
N GLY A 414 -6.32 21.86 -11.38
CA GLY A 414 -7.14 20.64 -11.25
C GLY A 414 -6.37 19.37 -10.93
N THR A 415 -5.03 19.34 -11.06
CA THR A 415 -4.20 18.16 -10.74
C THR A 415 -3.75 18.09 -9.28
N ARG A 416 -4.07 19.09 -8.45
CA ARG A 416 -3.82 18.96 -7.00
C ARG A 416 -4.72 17.86 -6.44
N PRO A 417 -4.21 16.93 -5.60
CA PRO A 417 -5.05 15.88 -5.04
C PRO A 417 -6.22 16.45 -4.22
N ALA A 418 -7.44 15.96 -4.48
CA ALA A 418 -8.63 16.31 -3.72
C ALA A 418 -8.49 15.88 -2.26
N ASN A 419 -9.18 16.58 -1.36
CA ASN A 419 -9.30 16.12 0.03
C ASN A 419 -10.09 14.79 0.06
N GLY A 420 -9.63 13.81 0.82
CA GLY A 420 -10.30 12.51 0.87
C GLY A 420 -9.86 11.51 -0.21
N THR A 421 -9.05 11.93 -1.18
CA THR A 421 -8.72 11.09 -2.33
C THR A 421 -7.99 9.81 -1.94
N GLY A 422 -8.35 8.69 -2.58
CA GLY A 422 -7.48 7.52 -2.65
C GLY A 422 -6.22 7.79 -3.47
N PHE A 423 -5.17 7.01 -3.24
CA PHE A 423 -3.99 6.97 -4.08
C PHE A 423 -3.71 5.53 -4.47
N ALA A 424 -3.27 5.31 -5.71
CA ALA A 424 -2.72 4.04 -6.16
C ALA A 424 -1.49 4.29 -7.03
N ALA A 425 -0.46 3.46 -6.87
CA ALA A 425 0.75 3.55 -7.68
C ALA A 425 1.08 2.19 -8.27
N VAL A 426 1.63 2.19 -9.48
CA VAL A 426 2.14 1.00 -10.14
C VAL A 426 3.37 1.35 -10.97
N VAL A 427 4.27 0.40 -11.11
CA VAL A 427 5.47 0.50 -11.95
C VAL A 427 5.32 -0.49 -13.09
N ASP A 428 5.76 -0.13 -14.29
CA ASP A 428 5.80 -1.07 -15.40
C ASP A 428 6.78 -2.23 -15.13
N PRO A 429 6.59 -3.41 -15.74
CA PRO A 429 7.50 -4.54 -15.59
C PRO A 429 8.94 -4.21 -15.97
N GLY A 430 9.13 -3.27 -16.92
CA GLY A 430 10.44 -2.78 -17.35
C GLY A 430 11.17 -1.94 -16.29
N GLN A 431 10.50 -1.54 -15.19
CA GLN A 431 11.07 -0.64 -14.17
C GLN A 431 11.50 0.70 -14.79
N THR A 432 10.80 1.14 -15.83
CA THR A 432 11.10 2.34 -16.61
C THR A 432 10.08 3.45 -16.45
N VAL A 433 8.88 3.19 -15.96
CA VAL A 433 7.85 4.21 -15.78
C VAL A 433 7.04 3.89 -14.55
N GLN A 434 6.84 4.91 -13.73
CA GLN A 434 5.93 4.86 -12.61
C GLN A 434 4.66 5.64 -12.93
N TYR A 435 3.52 5.07 -12.53
CA TYR A 435 2.20 5.67 -12.65
C TYR A 435 1.62 5.90 -11.26
N LEU A 436 0.99 7.05 -11.08
CA LEU A 436 0.26 7.44 -9.87
C LEU A 436 -1.16 7.86 -10.26
N PHE A 437 -2.13 7.35 -9.50
CA PHE A 437 -3.55 7.64 -9.68
C PHE A 437 -4.14 8.25 -8.41
N TYR A 438 -4.97 9.28 -8.57
CA TYR A 438 -5.72 9.94 -7.50
C TYR A 438 -6.84 10.81 -8.09
N GLU A 439 -7.80 11.22 -7.28
CA GLU A 439 -8.79 12.25 -7.62
C GLU A 439 -8.17 13.65 -7.52
N GLY A 440 -8.25 14.42 -8.60
CA GLY A 440 -7.83 15.81 -8.65
C GLY A 440 -8.86 16.74 -7.99
N GLY A 441 -8.46 17.97 -7.67
CA GLY A 441 -9.32 18.96 -7.04
C GLY A 441 -10.48 19.44 -7.93
N ASP A 442 -10.50 19.05 -9.20
CA ASP A 442 -11.62 19.19 -10.12
C ASP A 442 -12.60 18.00 -10.09
N GLY A 443 -12.38 17.02 -9.21
CA GLY A 443 -13.22 15.84 -9.06
C GLY A 443 -13.00 14.80 -10.15
N GLU A 444 -11.94 14.88 -10.95
CA GLU A 444 -11.61 13.87 -11.95
C GLU A 444 -10.45 12.97 -11.52
N LEU A 445 -10.51 11.71 -11.92
CA LEU A 445 -9.41 10.76 -11.76
C LEU A 445 -8.22 11.21 -12.61
N LYS A 446 -7.10 11.44 -11.94
CA LYS A 446 -5.83 11.84 -12.53
C LYS A 446 -4.92 10.63 -12.68
N MET A 447 -4.15 10.65 -13.75
CA MET A 447 -2.95 9.82 -13.92
C MET A 447 -1.76 10.75 -14.05
N VAL A 448 -0.72 10.51 -13.25
CA VAL A 448 0.60 11.14 -13.36
C VAL A 448 1.60 10.05 -13.71
N SER A 449 2.45 10.30 -14.70
CA SER A 449 3.55 9.39 -15.05
C SER A 449 4.91 10.04 -14.80
N ALA A 450 5.88 9.24 -14.36
CA ALA A 450 7.28 9.64 -14.25
C ALA A 450 8.15 8.59 -14.95
N GLU A 451 8.92 9.01 -15.96
CA GLU A 451 9.91 8.15 -16.62
C GLU A 451 11.08 7.85 -15.69
N ALA A 452 11.66 6.68 -15.78
CA ALA A 452 12.85 6.30 -15.03
C ALA A 452 14.08 7.02 -15.63
N GLY A 453 14.58 8.01 -14.88
CA GLY A 453 15.99 8.44 -14.89
C GLY A 453 16.70 7.93 -13.64
N THR A 454 17.82 8.54 -13.20
CA THR A 454 18.37 8.29 -11.87
C THR A 454 17.29 8.62 -10.83
N PRO A 455 16.65 7.63 -10.18
CA PRO A 455 15.43 7.90 -9.45
C PRO A 455 15.67 8.71 -8.17
N PRO A 456 14.64 9.43 -7.71
CA PRO A 456 13.35 9.56 -8.37
C PRO A 456 13.45 10.58 -9.48
N ALA A 457 12.99 10.21 -10.67
CA ALA A 457 12.64 11.20 -11.64
C ALA A 457 11.45 12.00 -11.08
N LYS A 458 11.49 13.31 -11.25
CA LYS A 458 10.32 14.16 -11.00
C LYS A 458 9.18 13.69 -11.90
N ALA A 459 7.92 13.97 -11.54
CA ALA A 459 6.82 13.80 -12.48
C ALA A 459 7.02 14.67 -13.72
N THR A 460 7.69 14.11 -14.73
CA THR A 460 7.91 14.70 -16.05
C THR A 460 7.08 13.88 -17.02
N GLY A 461 5.91 14.39 -17.40
CA GLY A 461 5.11 13.75 -18.44
C GLY A 461 3.66 13.48 -18.03
N THR A 462 2.79 14.03 -18.87
CA THR A 462 1.41 13.62 -19.15
C THR A 462 0.45 13.50 -17.95
N PHE A 463 -0.48 14.45 -17.92
CA PHE A 463 -1.59 14.57 -17.00
C PHE A 463 -2.88 14.35 -17.77
N PHE A 464 -3.79 13.53 -17.23
CA PHE A 464 -5.08 13.29 -17.86
C PHE A 464 -6.19 13.34 -16.84
N GLY A 465 -7.33 13.85 -17.26
CA GLY A 465 -8.62 13.59 -16.61
C GLY A 465 -9.24 12.34 -17.20
N LEU A 466 -9.59 11.38 -16.35
CA LEU A 466 -10.19 10.09 -16.74
C LEU A 466 -11.67 10.00 -16.28
N GLY A 467 -12.30 11.17 -16.12
CA GLY A 467 -13.66 11.32 -15.57
C GLY A 467 -13.73 11.14 -14.06
N GLN A 468 -14.93 11.18 -13.50
CA GLN A 468 -15.14 11.13 -12.05
C GLN A 468 -14.61 9.82 -11.44
N PRO A 469 -13.72 9.86 -10.44
CA PRO A 469 -13.51 8.72 -9.57
C PRO A 469 -14.81 8.54 -8.77
N GLY A 470 -15.28 7.30 -8.61
CA GLY A 470 -16.34 7.11 -7.63
C GLY A 470 -15.76 7.27 -6.23
N GLU A 471 -16.65 7.53 -5.26
CA GLU A 471 -16.29 7.76 -3.87
C GLU A 471 -15.55 6.53 -3.31
N GLY A 472 -14.21 6.54 -3.25
CA GLY A 472 -13.52 5.37 -2.73
C GLY A 472 -12.02 5.28 -2.92
N LYS A 473 -11.52 4.09 -2.57
CA LYS A 473 -10.11 3.71 -2.71
C LYS A 473 -9.78 3.38 -4.15
N LEU A 474 -8.49 3.40 -4.47
CA LEU A 474 -7.97 3.05 -5.76
C LEU A 474 -7.03 1.85 -5.62
N GLY A 475 -7.05 0.97 -6.61
CA GLY A 475 -6.00 -0.03 -6.85
C GLY A 475 -5.36 0.22 -8.20
N ALA A 476 -4.12 -0.21 -8.39
CA ALA A 476 -3.45 -0.16 -9.68
C ALA A 476 -2.68 -1.45 -9.97
N HIS A 477 -2.64 -1.82 -11.25
CA HIS A 477 -1.89 -2.94 -11.81
C HIS A 477 -1.36 -2.56 -13.20
N TYR A 478 -0.43 -3.29 -13.76
CA TYR A 478 0.12 -3.02 -15.08
C TYR A 478 0.07 -4.26 -15.96
N VAL A 479 -0.48 -4.14 -17.16
CA VAL A 479 -0.67 -5.25 -18.09
C VAL A 479 -0.54 -4.78 -19.55
N ASP A 480 0.20 -5.55 -20.36
CA ASP A 480 0.35 -5.36 -21.80
C ASP A 480 0.59 -3.90 -22.21
N GLY A 481 1.60 -3.27 -21.60
CA GLY A 481 2.04 -1.92 -21.96
C GLY A 481 1.23 -0.78 -21.33
N ALA A 482 0.22 -1.05 -20.51
CA ALA A 482 -0.64 -0.03 -19.93
C ALA A 482 -1.03 -0.32 -18.47
N PRO A 483 -1.12 0.71 -17.60
CA PRO A 483 -1.70 0.55 -16.28
C PRO A 483 -3.22 0.32 -16.36
N VAL A 484 -3.73 -0.47 -15.41
CA VAL A 484 -5.14 -0.63 -15.06
C VAL A 484 -5.34 -0.02 -13.69
N VAL A 485 -6.25 0.94 -13.57
CA VAL A 485 -6.70 1.49 -12.29
C VAL A 485 -8.07 0.91 -11.96
N VAL A 486 -8.20 0.36 -10.75
CA VAL A 486 -9.46 -0.14 -10.20
C VAL A 486 -10.04 0.94 -9.31
N ARG A 487 -11.30 1.29 -9.54
CA ARG A 487 -12.05 2.28 -8.75
C ARG A 487 -13.39 1.73 -8.31
N GLN A 488 -13.86 2.23 -7.18
CA GLN A 488 -15.23 2.03 -6.73
C GLN A 488 -16.16 3.03 -7.42
N VAL A 489 -17.38 2.63 -7.80
CA VAL A 489 -18.47 3.50 -8.25
C VAL A 489 -19.74 3.02 -7.54
N GLY A 490 -20.07 3.65 -6.41
CA GLY A 490 -21.07 3.13 -5.47
C GLY A 490 -20.65 1.76 -4.94
N GLN A 491 -21.47 0.72 -5.09
CA GLN A 491 -21.15 -0.65 -4.66
C GLN A 491 -20.43 -1.49 -5.74
N LYS A 492 -20.19 -0.92 -6.93
CA LYS A 492 -19.55 -1.60 -8.05
C LYS A 492 -18.05 -1.30 -8.07
N LEU A 493 -17.26 -2.27 -8.50
CA LEU A 493 -15.84 -2.05 -8.81
C LEU A 493 -15.66 -2.07 -10.33
N SER A 494 -14.96 -1.08 -10.86
CA SER A 494 -14.68 -0.93 -12.29
C SER A 494 -13.18 -0.80 -12.52
N GLY A 495 -12.70 -1.38 -13.61
CA GLY A 495 -11.33 -1.22 -14.08
C GLY A 495 -11.26 -0.29 -15.28
N LEU A 496 -10.25 0.58 -15.30
CA LEU A 496 -9.90 1.40 -16.46
C LEU A 496 -8.47 1.08 -16.87
N ARG A 497 -8.28 0.53 -18.07
CA ARG A 497 -6.97 0.36 -18.70
C ARG A 497 -6.68 1.60 -19.53
N VAL A 498 -5.56 2.28 -19.26
CA VAL A 498 -5.29 3.61 -19.79
C VAL A 498 -3.92 3.62 -20.45
N ALA A 499 -3.86 4.06 -21.71
CA ALA A 499 -2.60 4.28 -22.41
C ALA A 499 -1.80 5.39 -21.73
N ARG A 500 -0.48 5.38 -21.91
CA ARG A 500 0.40 6.43 -21.39
C ARG A 500 0.02 7.83 -21.92
N GLN A 501 -0.56 7.92 -23.12
CA GLN A 501 -1.08 9.17 -23.71
C GLN A 501 -2.51 9.52 -23.25
N GLY A 502 -3.07 8.83 -22.25
CA GLY A 502 -4.35 9.15 -21.62
C GLY A 502 -5.58 8.52 -22.29
N GLY A 503 -5.42 7.90 -23.45
CA GLY A 503 -6.49 7.17 -24.12
C GLY A 503 -6.95 5.98 -23.28
N VAL A 504 -8.27 5.84 -23.08
CA VAL A 504 -8.84 4.66 -22.42
C VAL A 504 -8.82 3.50 -23.41
N LEU A 505 -8.07 2.45 -23.08
CA LEU A 505 -7.92 1.23 -23.88
C LEU A 505 -8.97 0.17 -23.52
N GLY A 506 -9.51 0.23 -22.31
CA GLY A 506 -10.56 -0.65 -21.82
C GLY A 506 -11.23 -0.09 -20.58
N ASN A 507 -12.55 -0.26 -20.48
CA ASN A 507 -13.35 0.15 -19.34
C ASN A 507 -14.43 -0.89 -19.11
N GLY A 508 -14.38 -1.57 -17.96
CA GLY A 508 -15.28 -2.68 -17.68
C GLY A 508 -15.60 -2.81 -16.20
N THR A 509 -16.80 -3.33 -15.92
CA THR A 509 -17.18 -3.69 -14.54
C THR A 509 -16.42 -4.94 -14.12
N MET A 510 -15.84 -4.95 -12.92
CA MET A 510 -15.19 -6.10 -12.30
C MET A 510 -16.16 -6.79 -11.33
N VAL A 511 -16.82 -6.01 -10.46
CA VAL A 511 -17.74 -6.46 -9.41
C VAL A 511 -19.02 -5.63 -9.50
N SER A 512 -20.21 -6.25 -9.47
CA SER A 512 -21.47 -5.66 -9.97
C SER A 512 -22.63 -5.68 -8.98
#